data_AF-A0A965AKT4-F1
#
_entry.id   AF-A0A965AKT4-F1
#
_cell.length_a   1.000
_cell.length_b   1.000
_cell.length_c   1.000
_cell.angle_alpha   90.00
_cell.angle_beta   90.00
_cell.angle_gamma   90.00
#
_symmetry.space_group_name_H-M   'P 1'
#
loop_
_entity.id
_entity.type
_entity.pdbx_description
1 polymer ?
#
loop_
_entity_poly.entity_id
_entity_poly.type
_entity_poly.pdbx_seq_one_letter_code
_entity_poly.pdbx_strand_id
1 'polypeptide(L)'
;MPKLGLALSGGGFRATLYHLGVVRYLRDSGQLQDVSDIASVSGGTILAAHLVMNWDRYTGSEEEFAAAASEVVRFVQFDVRNHIVRRLPLLYTLSLLGKLARRETAHLTPNAVLERYYREQLYGDTCLYELPENPRLHILATNVSDGVMSVFNRDGL
;
A
#
# COMPACT_ATOMS: atom_id res chain seq x y z
N MET A 1 7.97 14.25 -24.09
CA MET A 1 7.17 13.03 -24.32
C MET A 1 5.87 13.17 -23.53
N PRO A 2 4.73 12.63 -24.00
CA PRO A 2 3.49 12.68 -23.23
C PRO A 2 3.69 11.96 -21.90
N LYS A 3 3.28 12.61 -20.81
CA LYS A 3 3.33 12.05 -19.46
C LYS A 3 2.00 11.38 -19.17
N LEU A 4 2.03 10.12 -18.71
CA LEU A 4 0.84 9.37 -18.33
C LEU A 4 0.57 9.55 -16.82
N GLY A 5 -0.69 9.82 -16.48
CA GLY A 5 -1.18 9.77 -15.11
C GLY A 5 -1.90 8.44 -14.86
N LEU A 6 -1.55 7.74 -13.80
CA LEU A 6 -2.15 6.46 -13.42
C LEU A 6 -3.04 6.64 -12.18
N ALA A 7 -4.33 6.34 -12.32
CA ALA A 7 -5.30 6.42 -11.22
C ALA A 7 -5.68 5.02 -10.72
N LEU A 8 -5.30 4.67 -9.50
CA LEU A 8 -5.50 3.37 -8.86
C LEU A 8 -6.63 3.44 -7.83
N SER A 9 -7.81 2.98 -8.22
CA SER A 9 -9.01 2.95 -7.37
C SER A 9 -8.89 2.02 -6.16
N GLY A 10 -9.75 2.24 -5.17
CA GLY A 10 -9.90 1.37 -4.00
C GLY A 10 -10.65 0.07 -4.30
N GLY A 11 -10.69 -0.82 -3.31
CA GLY A 11 -11.34 -2.13 -3.42
C GLY A 11 -10.61 -3.28 -2.71
N GLY A 12 -9.78 -2.96 -1.71
CA GLY A 12 -8.95 -3.93 -1.00
C GLY A 12 -8.00 -4.71 -1.92
N PHE A 13 -7.68 -5.94 -1.55
CA PHE A 13 -6.73 -6.77 -2.29
C PHE A 13 -7.18 -7.13 -3.71
N ARG A 14 -8.49 -7.08 -4.00
CA ARG A 14 -8.98 -7.24 -5.38
C ARG A 14 -8.47 -6.09 -6.27
N ALA A 15 -8.54 -4.85 -5.78
CA ALA A 15 -8.01 -3.70 -6.50
C ALA A 15 -6.49 -3.79 -6.61
N THR A 16 -5.79 -4.19 -5.54
CA THR A 16 -4.33 -4.40 -5.56
C THR A 16 -3.90 -5.34 -6.68
N LEU A 17 -4.52 -6.52 -6.80
CA LEU A 17 -4.17 -7.49 -7.85
C LEU A 17 -4.63 -7.08 -9.25
N TYR A 18 -5.80 -6.44 -9.36
CA TYR A 18 -6.27 -5.91 -10.65
C TYR A 18 -5.28 -4.88 -11.20
N HIS A 19 -4.88 -3.92 -10.37
CA HIS A 19 -3.92 -2.89 -10.75
C HIS A 19 -2.53 -3.46 -11.03
N LEU A 20 -2.14 -4.58 -10.41
CA LEU A 20 -0.89 -5.27 -10.74
C LEU A 20 -0.93 -5.78 -12.19
N GLY A 21 -2.09 -6.29 -12.64
CA GLY A 21 -2.32 -6.64 -14.04
C GLY A 21 -2.24 -5.43 -14.98
N VAL A 22 -2.76 -4.27 -14.57
CA VAL A 22 -2.64 -3.02 -15.33
C VAL A 22 -1.18 -2.58 -15.45
N VAL A 23 -0.40 -2.63 -14.36
CA VAL A 23 1.03 -2.31 -14.36
C VAL A 23 1.80 -3.27 -15.27
N ARG A 24 1.48 -4.57 -15.24
CA ARG A 24 2.03 -5.55 -16.19
C ARG A 24 1.74 -5.17 -17.64
N TYR A 25 0.48 -4.84 -17.95
CA TYR A 25 0.10 -4.42 -19.30
C TYR A 25 0.88 -3.18 -19.76
N LEU A 26 0.96 -2.14 -18.91
CA LEU A 26 1.73 -0.93 -19.22
C LEU A 26 3.20 -1.25 -19.47
N ARG A 27 3.79 -2.13 -18.68
CA ARG A 27 5.17 -2.59 -18.88
C ARG A 27 5.33 -3.29 -20.23
N ASP A 28 4.49 -4.29 -20.52
CA ASP A 28 4.58 -5.09 -21.73
C ASP A 28 4.31 -4.26 -23.00
N SER A 29 3.52 -3.19 -22.89
CA SER A 29 3.31 -2.21 -23.96
C SER A 29 4.43 -1.18 -24.11
N GLY A 30 5.43 -1.20 -23.20
CA GLY A 30 6.50 -0.19 -23.16
C GLY A 30 5.98 1.21 -22.86
N GLN A 31 5.00 1.34 -21.96
CA GLN A 31 4.40 2.62 -21.55
C GLN A 31 4.56 2.89 -20.05
N LEU A 32 5.00 1.91 -19.25
CA LEU A 32 5.15 2.07 -17.80
C LEU A 32 6.14 3.19 -17.46
N GLN A 33 7.24 3.32 -18.21
CA GLN A 33 8.24 4.36 -17.98
C GLN A 33 7.75 5.79 -18.29
N ASP A 34 6.62 5.93 -18.99
CA ASP A 34 6.01 7.23 -19.29
C ASP A 34 5.08 7.72 -18.18
N VAL A 35 4.82 6.90 -17.16
CA VAL A 35 4.00 7.27 -16.00
C VAL A 35 4.76 8.29 -15.15
N SER A 36 4.19 9.48 -14.96
CA SER A 36 4.78 10.55 -14.14
C SER A 36 4.11 10.72 -12.79
N ASP A 37 2.82 10.39 -12.70
CA ASP A 37 1.99 10.63 -11.53
C ASP A 37 1.10 9.41 -11.29
N ILE A 38 1.03 8.99 -10.03
CA ILE A 38 0.19 7.89 -9.57
C ILE A 38 -0.72 8.41 -8.47
N ALA A 39 -2.01 8.52 -8.75
CA ALA A 39 -3.04 8.83 -7.77
C ALA A 39 -3.67 7.53 -7.26
N SER A 40 -3.74 7.32 -5.95
CA SER A 40 -4.22 6.05 -5.40
C SER A 40 -5.06 6.18 -4.14
N VAL A 41 -6.01 5.26 -3.95
CA VAL A 41 -6.80 5.16 -2.71
C VAL A 41 -6.91 3.74 -2.21
N SER A 42 -6.91 3.56 -0.88
CA SER A 42 -7.21 2.29 -0.21
C SER A 42 -6.39 1.12 -0.77
N GLY A 43 -7.02 0.04 -1.24
CA GLY A 43 -6.34 -1.12 -1.82
C GLY A 43 -5.45 -0.81 -3.04
N GLY A 44 -5.75 0.26 -3.79
CA GLY A 44 -4.89 0.73 -4.88
C GLY A 44 -3.56 1.29 -4.36
N THR A 45 -3.58 1.95 -3.20
CA THR A 45 -2.37 2.47 -2.54
C THR A 45 -1.40 1.36 -2.15
N ILE A 46 -1.90 0.17 -1.84
CA ILE A 46 -1.05 -0.98 -1.49
C ILE A 46 -0.07 -1.28 -2.63
N LEU A 47 -0.59 -1.36 -3.86
CA LEU A 47 0.25 -1.54 -5.03
C LEU A 47 1.02 -0.26 -5.36
N ALA A 48 0.39 0.91 -5.31
CA ALA A 48 1.01 2.18 -5.69
C ALA A 48 2.30 2.46 -4.91
N ALA A 49 2.27 2.27 -3.58
CA ALA A 49 3.44 2.43 -2.73
C ALA A 49 4.52 1.40 -3.07
N HIS A 50 4.14 0.12 -3.23
CA HIS A 50 5.09 -0.93 -3.58
C HIS A 50 5.74 -0.69 -4.95
N LEU A 51 4.96 -0.23 -5.93
CA LEU A 51 5.41 0.11 -7.28
C LEU A 51 6.44 1.23 -7.26
N VAL A 52 6.13 2.34 -6.57
CA VAL A 52 6.99 3.52 -6.52
C VAL A 52 8.28 3.24 -5.75
N MET A 53 8.21 2.49 -4.64
CA MET A 53 9.39 2.08 -3.87
C MET A 53 10.32 1.15 -4.65
N ASN A 54 9.78 0.35 -5.57
CA ASN A 54 10.52 -0.64 -6.34
C ASN A 54 10.56 -0.29 -7.83
N TRP A 55 10.51 1.00 -8.18
CA TRP A 55 10.30 1.46 -9.55
C TRP A 55 11.26 0.80 -10.54
N ASP A 56 12.56 0.80 -10.23
CA ASP A 56 13.61 0.20 -11.05
C ASP A 56 13.37 -1.29 -11.32
N ARG A 57 12.84 -2.03 -10.33
CA ARG A 57 12.51 -3.46 -10.49
C ARG A 57 11.30 -3.67 -11.38
N TYR A 58 10.31 -2.78 -11.31
CA TYR A 58 9.12 -2.85 -12.16
C TYR A 58 9.41 -2.45 -13.61
N THR A 59 10.36 -1.54 -13.84
CA THR A 59 10.78 -1.12 -15.20
C THR A 59 11.99 -1.88 -15.73
N GLY A 60 12.59 -2.75 -14.91
CA GLY A 60 13.77 -3.53 -15.25
C GLY A 60 13.46 -4.81 -16.03
N SER A 61 14.32 -5.80 -15.84
CA SER A 61 14.22 -7.12 -16.47
C SER A 61 12.92 -7.86 -16.12
N GLU A 62 12.59 -8.91 -16.88
CA GLU A 62 11.40 -9.73 -16.60
C GLU A 62 11.51 -10.41 -15.23
N GLU A 63 12.72 -10.82 -14.86
CA GLU A 63 13.04 -11.46 -13.60
C GLU A 63 12.84 -10.50 -12.42
N GLU A 64 13.29 -9.25 -12.55
CA GLU A 64 13.11 -8.21 -11.53
C GLU A 64 11.64 -7.85 -11.34
N PHE A 65 10.91 -7.69 -12.45
CA PHE A 65 9.47 -7.45 -12.43
C PHE A 65 8.74 -8.60 -11.74
N ALA A 66 9.04 -9.84 -12.15
CA ALA A 66 8.39 -11.03 -11.60
C ALA A 66 8.67 -11.19 -10.10
N ALA A 67 9.88 -10.87 -9.65
CA ALA A 67 10.24 -10.89 -8.24
C ALA A 67 9.42 -9.88 -7.43
N ALA A 68 9.35 -8.61 -7.89
CA ALA A 68 8.58 -7.55 -7.22
C ALA A 68 7.07 -7.84 -7.24
N ALA A 69 6.52 -8.27 -8.37
CA ALA A 69 5.11 -8.67 -8.48
C ALA A 69 4.77 -9.83 -7.53
N SER A 70 5.68 -10.80 -7.38
CA SER A 70 5.48 -11.95 -6.50
C SER A 70 5.45 -11.58 -5.02
N GLU A 71 6.11 -10.50 -4.60
CA GLU A 71 6.02 -9.99 -3.21
C GLU A 71 4.58 -9.56 -2.87
N VAL A 72 3.95 -8.79 -3.77
CA VAL A 72 2.55 -8.37 -3.63
C VAL A 72 1.61 -9.58 -3.67
N VAL A 73 1.83 -10.52 -4.57
CA VAL A 73 1.01 -11.74 -4.67
C VAL A 73 1.12 -12.58 -3.39
N ARG A 74 2.33 -12.81 -2.88
CA ARG A 74 2.55 -13.54 -1.62
C ARG A 74 1.87 -12.85 -0.45
N PHE A 75 1.96 -11.53 -0.36
CA PHE A 75 1.29 -10.76 0.70
C PHE A 75 -0.24 -10.91 0.64
N VAL A 76 -0.84 -10.88 -0.55
CA VAL A 76 -2.29 -11.09 -0.70
C VAL A 76 -2.68 -12.54 -0.37
N GLN A 77 -1.89 -13.52 -0.80
CA GLN A 77 -2.11 -14.94 -0.50
C GLN A 77 -1.91 -15.29 0.97
N PHE A 78 -1.09 -14.53 1.70
CA PHE A 78 -0.94 -14.65 3.16
C PHE A 78 -2.28 -14.42 3.90
N ASP A 79 -3.28 -13.82 3.25
CA ASP A 79 -4.63 -13.66 3.78
C ASP A 79 -4.63 -12.93 5.13
N VAL A 80 -4.05 -11.72 5.08
CA VAL A 80 -3.95 -10.80 6.24
C VAL A 80 -5.31 -10.60 6.90
N ARG A 81 -6.40 -10.56 6.11
CA ARG A 81 -7.75 -10.42 6.63
C ARG A 81 -8.10 -11.56 7.58
N ASN A 82 -7.94 -12.81 7.17
CA ASN A 82 -8.27 -13.93 8.05
C ASN A 82 -7.32 -14.02 9.24
N HIS A 83 -6.05 -13.66 9.08
CA HIS A 83 -5.12 -13.55 10.20
C HIS A 83 -5.60 -12.55 11.26
N ILE A 84 -6.11 -11.39 10.84
CA ILE A 84 -6.67 -10.38 11.74
C ILE A 84 -7.98 -10.89 12.36
N VAL A 85 -8.92 -11.38 11.54
CA VAL A 85 -10.25 -11.83 11.99
C VAL A 85 -10.15 -12.92 13.05
N ARG A 86 -9.29 -13.92 12.85
CA ARG A 86 -9.08 -15.02 13.82
C ARG A 86 -8.48 -14.54 15.15
N ARG A 87 -7.78 -13.39 15.14
CA ARG A 87 -7.19 -12.78 16.35
C ARG A 87 -8.14 -11.82 17.06
N LEU A 88 -9.24 -11.40 16.44
CA LEU A 88 -10.16 -10.40 17.01
C LEU A 88 -10.64 -10.76 18.44
N PRO A 89 -11.10 -11.99 18.73
CA PRO A 89 -11.56 -12.30 20.09
C PRO A 89 -10.47 -12.08 21.15
N LEU A 90 -9.24 -12.45 20.84
CA LEU A 90 -8.09 -12.26 21.72
C LEU A 90 -7.66 -10.79 21.82
N LEU A 91 -7.65 -10.06 20.70
CA LEU A 91 -7.27 -8.63 20.68
C LEU A 91 -8.25 -7.81 21.53
N TYR A 92 -9.56 -8.07 21.43
CA TYR A 92 -10.56 -7.36 22.22
C TYR A 92 -10.45 -7.66 23.71
N THR A 93 -10.26 -8.92 24.10
CA THR A 93 -10.12 -9.28 25.52
C THR A 93 -8.85 -8.68 26.13
N LEU A 94 -7.71 -8.74 25.44
CA LEU A 94 -6.47 -8.13 25.89
C LEU A 94 -6.56 -6.60 25.94
N SER A 95 -7.21 -5.96 24.96
CA SER A 95 -7.42 -4.51 24.97
C SER A 95 -8.28 -4.07 26.16
N LEU A 96 -9.35 -4.80 26.48
CA LEU A 96 -10.22 -4.49 27.61
C LEU A 96 -9.47 -4.62 28.95
N LEU A 97 -8.75 -5.72 29.15
CA LEU A 97 -7.95 -5.94 30.36
C LEU A 97 -6.82 -4.92 30.49
N GLY A 98 -6.15 -4.59 29.38
CA GLY A 98 -5.10 -3.56 29.34
C GLY A 98 -5.62 -2.19 29.75
N LYS A 99 -6.79 -1.78 29.24
CA LYS A 99 -7.45 -0.53 29.64
C LYS A 99 -7.81 -0.51 31.12
N LEU A 100 -8.36 -1.61 31.65
CA LEU A 100 -8.67 -1.73 33.08
C LEU A 100 -7.42 -1.61 33.95
N ALA A 101 -6.31 -2.19 33.50
CA ALA A 101 -5.00 -2.09 34.15
C ALA A 101 -4.23 -0.80 33.84
N ARG A 102 -4.83 0.19 33.16
CA ARG A 102 -4.20 1.45 32.73
C ARG A 102 -2.88 1.25 31.95
N ARG A 103 -2.80 0.19 31.14
CA ARG A 103 -1.69 -0.08 30.23
C ARG A 103 -1.97 0.45 28.83
N GLU A 104 -0.90 0.69 28.08
CA GLU A 104 -1.00 1.07 26.66
C GLU A 104 -1.55 -0.11 25.83
N THR A 105 -2.56 0.15 25.01
CA THR A 105 -3.22 -0.87 24.17
C THR A 105 -3.27 -0.50 22.69
N ALA A 106 -2.51 0.51 22.24
CA ALA A 106 -2.54 0.98 20.85
C ALA A 106 -2.13 -0.12 19.86
N HIS A 107 -1.17 -0.97 20.25
CA HIS A 107 -0.70 -2.12 19.48
C HIS A 107 -1.70 -3.29 19.43
N LEU A 108 -2.78 -3.26 20.22
CA LEU A 108 -3.79 -4.32 20.31
C LEU A 108 -5.02 -4.01 19.46
N THR A 109 -4.83 -3.37 18.31
CA THR A 109 -5.91 -3.05 17.37
C THR A 109 -5.75 -3.84 16.07
N PRO A 110 -6.85 -4.11 15.34
CA PRO A 110 -6.78 -4.70 14.00
C PRO A 110 -5.87 -3.91 13.06
N ASN A 111 -5.90 -2.58 13.18
CA ASN A 111 -5.07 -1.67 12.38
C ASN A 111 -3.58 -1.80 12.71
N ALA A 112 -3.21 -1.92 13.99
CA ALA A 112 -1.82 -2.14 14.37
C ALA A 112 -1.28 -3.50 13.87
N VAL A 113 -2.14 -4.53 13.84
CA VAL A 113 -1.76 -5.83 13.26
C VAL A 113 -1.58 -5.71 11.74
N LEU A 114 -2.47 -4.98 11.06
CA LEU A 114 -2.35 -4.71 9.62
C LEU A 114 -1.08 -3.91 9.30
N GLU A 115 -0.82 -2.84 10.06
CA GLU A 115 0.38 -2.00 9.95
C GLU A 115 1.65 -2.86 10.10
N ARG A 116 1.70 -3.74 11.11
CA ARG A 116 2.82 -4.65 11.31
C ARG A 116 3.05 -5.54 10.09
N TYR A 117 2.00 -6.11 9.49
CA TYR A 117 2.15 -6.94 8.30
C TYR A 117 2.62 -6.14 7.07
N TYR A 118 2.16 -4.90 6.91
CA TYR A 118 2.68 -4.02 5.87
C TYR A 118 4.16 -3.70 6.06
N ARG A 119 4.58 -3.38 7.29
CA ARG A 119 5.98 -3.14 7.65
C ARG A 119 6.85 -4.37 7.37
N GLU A 120 6.45 -5.53 7.87
CA GLU A 120 7.24 -6.75 7.80
C GLU A 120 7.36 -7.33 6.38
N GLN A 121 6.34 -7.15 5.53
CA GLN A 121 6.26 -7.86 4.25
C GLN A 121 6.38 -6.97 3.00
N LEU A 122 6.06 -5.68 3.07
CA LEU A 122 6.01 -4.82 1.88
C LEU A 122 6.87 -3.56 1.97
N TYR A 123 6.79 -2.81 3.08
CA TYR A 123 7.29 -1.41 3.08
C TYR A 123 8.47 -1.15 4.01
N GLY A 124 8.76 -2.05 4.97
CA GLY A 124 9.68 -1.75 6.04
C GLY A 124 9.26 -0.46 6.79
N ASP A 125 10.24 0.34 7.17
CA ASP A 125 10.04 1.64 7.83
C ASP A 125 10.13 2.83 6.84
N THR A 126 9.94 2.57 5.55
CA THR A 126 10.06 3.60 4.50
C THR A 126 9.04 4.72 4.69
N CYS A 127 9.53 5.95 4.68
CA CYS A 127 8.73 7.16 4.78
C CYS A 127 8.48 7.80 3.41
N LEU A 128 7.41 8.60 3.30
CA LEU A 128 7.03 9.23 2.02
C LEU A 128 8.12 10.13 1.43
N TYR A 129 8.87 10.85 2.28
CA TYR A 129 9.96 11.72 1.84
C TYR A 129 11.17 10.95 1.28
N GLU A 130 11.18 9.61 1.36
CA GLU A 130 12.22 8.74 0.80
C GLU A 130 11.85 8.22 -0.59
N LEU A 131 10.57 8.30 -0.99
CA LEU A 131 10.09 7.82 -2.29
C LEU A 131 10.67 8.62 -3.46
N PRO A 132 10.99 8.03 -4.62
CA PRO A 132 11.60 8.76 -5.74
C PRO A 132 10.78 9.98 -6.19
N GLU A 133 11.45 10.97 -6.79
CA GLU A 133 10.79 12.17 -7.34
C GLU A 133 9.91 11.86 -8.56
N ASN A 134 10.20 10.78 -9.29
CA ASN A 134 9.44 10.32 -10.45
C ASN A 134 9.37 8.78 -10.45
N PRO A 135 8.18 8.17 -10.63
CA PRO A 135 6.86 8.83 -10.65
C PRO A 135 6.45 9.37 -9.27
N ARG A 136 5.67 10.44 -9.25
CA ARG A 136 5.11 11.02 -8.03
C ARG A 136 3.93 10.19 -7.53
N LEU A 137 3.96 9.81 -6.26
CA LEU A 137 2.86 9.14 -5.60
C LEU A 137 1.97 10.13 -4.84
N HIS A 138 0.68 10.12 -5.15
CA HIS A 138 -0.37 10.86 -4.47
C HIS A 138 -1.30 9.87 -3.77
N ILE A 139 -1.22 9.78 -2.44
CA ILE A 139 -2.09 8.93 -1.62
C ILE A 139 -3.26 9.78 -1.13
N LEU A 140 -4.45 9.50 -1.65
CA LEU A 140 -5.62 10.31 -1.31
C LEU A 140 -6.38 9.70 -0.14
N ALA A 141 -6.75 10.56 0.80
CA ALA A 141 -7.59 10.26 1.94
C ALA A 141 -8.65 11.35 2.14
N THR A 142 -9.62 11.09 3.01
CA THR A 142 -10.61 12.09 3.41
C THR A 142 -10.28 12.60 4.80
N ASN A 143 -10.14 13.92 4.96
CA ASN A 143 -10.11 14.54 6.26
C ASN A 143 -11.51 14.45 6.89
N VAL A 144 -11.62 13.72 7.99
CA VAL A 144 -12.91 13.51 8.67
C VAL A 144 -13.43 14.74 9.40
N SER A 145 -12.60 15.78 9.58
CA SER A 145 -12.96 17.01 10.29
C SER A 145 -13.80 17.96 9.42
N ASP A 146 -13.48 18.05 8.13
CA ASP A 146 -14.10 18.98 7.18
C ASP A 146 -14.63 18.30 5.91
N GLY A 147 -14.40 16.99 5.73
CA GLY A 147 -14.83 16.21 4.57
C GLY A 147 -14.00 16.48 3.31
N VAL A 148 -12.92 17.24 3.40
CA VAL A 148 -12.08 17.63 2.26
C VAL A 148 -11.06 16.54 1.96
N MET A 149 -10.58 16.51 0.71
CA MET A 149 -9.52 15.62 0.27
C MET A 149 -8.17 16.01 0.90
N SER A 150 -7.48 15.01 1.43
CA SER A 150 -6.10 15.09 1.88
C SER A 150 -5.21 14.29 0.94
N VAL A 151 -4.07 14.84 0.54
CA VAL A 151 -3.16 14.18 -0.41
C VAL A 151 -1.78 14.04 0.21
N PHE A 152 -1.42 12.83 0.61
CA PHE A 152 -0.09 12.55 1.12
C PHE A 152 0.86 12.21 -0.04
N ASN A 153 2.01 12.87 -0.09
CA ASN A 153 3.05 12.63 -1.08
C ASN A 153 4.44 12.86 -0.44
N ARG A 154 5.51 12.79 -1.25
CA ARG A 154 6.89 13.00 -0.80
C ARG A 154 7.11 14.35 -0.12
N ASP A 155 6.45 15.40 -0.61
CA ASP A 155 6.62 16.79 -0.18
C ASP A 155 5.76 17.14 1.05
N GLY A 156 4.86 16.25 1.47
CA GLY A 156 4.02 16.42 2.65
C GLY A 156 2.55 16.05 2.42
N LEU A 157 1.69 16.66 3.24
CA LEU A 157 0.23 16.61 3.17
C LEU A 157 -0.33 17.76 2.33
#